data_AF-A0A2V8YCH3-F1
#
_entry.id   AF-A0A2V8YCH3-F1
#
_cell.length_a   1.000
_cell.length_b   1.000
_cell.length_c   1.000
_cell.angle_alpha   90.00
_cell.angle_beta   90.00
_cell.angle_gamma   90.00
#
_symmetry.space_group_name_H-M   'P 1'
#
loop_
_entity.id
_entity.type
_entity.pdbx_description
1 polymer ?
#
loop_
_entity_poly.entity_id
_entity_poly.type
_entity_poly.pdbx_seq_one_letter_code
_entity_poly.pdbx_strand_id
1 'polypeptide(L)'
;MAAQLAFAAALAGDEAVLAEAVLGLPGLTVDKRFGTFPTWTQANERARRLNEGLGLTQSQAQAIVTEVRLAAHNLIDECDSILQMARELGQRQRQLELTCLLAQMELGVTFCRNACTRHDVRKERLLRDARKTLSRTLSAMHKFEFGLGALDELRAGIDRLQAALDDWAPEKSNPAPTAPRSFFPNN
;
A
#
# COMPACT_ATOMS: atom_id res chain seq x y z
N MET A 1 25.34 27.07 23.94
CA MET A 1 25.03 28.23 23.08
C MET A 1 23.54 28.49 23.21
N ALA A 2 23.13 29.72 23.53
CA ALA A 2 21.70 30.05 23.59
C ALA A 2 21.09 29.90 22.19
N ALA A 3 19.94 29.23 22.08
CA ALA A 3 19.24 29.13 20.81
C ALA A 3 18.82 30.52 20.34
N GLN A 4 19.20 30.90 19.11
CA GLN A 4 18.72 32.15 18.52
C GLN A 4 17.26 31.97 18.15
N LEU A 5 16.40 32.81 18.73
CA LEU A 5 14.97 32.78 18.52
C LEU A 5 14.48 34.13 18.01
N ALA A 6 13.46 34.12 17.17
CA ALA A 6 12.77 35.32 16.72
C ALA A 6 11.27 35.07 16.72
N PHE A 7 10.49 36.11 17.02
CA PHE A 7 9.04 36.08 16.91
C PHE A 7 8.59 36.57 15.53
N ALA A 8 7.55 35.94 15.00
CA ALA A 8 6.89 36.36 13.78
C ALA A 8 5.37 36.27 13.91
N ALA A 9 4.67 37.11 13.19
CA ALA A 9 3.25 36.90 12.97
C ALA A 9 3.03 35.73 11.99
N ALA A 10 2.10 34.85 12.35
CA ALA A 10 1.64 33.76 11.51
C ALA A 10 0.11 33.74 11.48
N LEU A 11 -0.45 32.97 10.54
CA LEU A 11 -1.88 32.70 10.46
C LEU A 11 -2.10 31.23 10.85
N ALA A 12 -2.99 31.01 11.82
CA ALA A 12 -3.48 29.69 12.19
C ALA A 12 -4.94 29.59 11.72
N GLY A 13 -5.15 29.14 10.48
CA GLY A 13 -6.44 29.30 9.81
C GLY A 13 -6.70 30.78 9.51
N ASP A 14 -7.84 31.31 9.97
CA ASP A 14 -8.22 32.72 9.78
C ASP A 14 -7.75 33.63 10.93
N GLU A 15 -7.09 33.08 11.95
CA GLU A 15 -6.67 33.83 13.13
C GLU A 15 -5.20 34.25 13.02
N ALA A 16 -4.92 35.53 13.31
CA ALA A 16 -3.55 36.01 13.43
C ALA A 16 -2.97 35.61 14.79
N VAL A 17 -1.82 34.96 14.78
CA VAL A 17 -1.15 34.46 15.98
C VAL A 17 0.31 34.87 16.00
N LEU A 18 0.91 34.83 17.20
CA LEU A 18 2.35 34.96 17.35
C LEU A 18 2.99 33.57 17.28
N ALA A 19 4.05 33.45 16.50
CA ALA A 19 4.84 32.23 16.42
C ALA A 19 6.31 32.49 16.68
N GLU A 20 6.97 31.49 17.25
CA GLU A 20 8.39 31.44 17.53
C GLU A 20 9.11 30.70 16.40
N ALA A 21 10.13 31.35 15.85
CA ALA A 21 11.13 30.76 14.99
C ALA A 21 12.37 30.49 15.84
N VAL A 22 12.78 29.23 15.94
CA VAL A 22 13.99 28.84 16.68
C VAL A 22 14.99 28.29 15.69
N LEU A 23 16.16 28.93 15.60
CA LEU A 23 17.19 28.52 14.65
C LEU A 23 17.64 27.08 14.94
N GLY A 24 17.69 26.26 13.90
CA GLY A 24 17.97 24.81 14.00
C GLY A 24 16.75 23.93 14.26
N LEU A 25 15.57 24.50 14.52
CA LEU A 25 14.30 23.76 14.52
C LEU A 25 13.51 24.10 13.24
N PRO A 26 13.06 23.10 12.47
CA PRO A 26 12.25 23.34 11.29
C PRO A 26 10.83 23.76 11.70
N GLY A 27 10.39 24.90 11.16
CA GLY A 27 9.01 25.36 11.29
C GLY A 27 8.77 26.37 12.41
N LEU A 28 7.63 27.05 12.32
CA LEU A 28 7.21 28.04 13.30
C LEU A 28 6.34 27.37 14.37
N THR A 29 6.64 27.63 15.64
CA THR A 29 5.85 27.13 16.76
C THR A 29 4.91 28.22 17.25
N VAL A 30 3.61 28.00 17.18
CA VAL A 30 2.63 28.98 17.70
C VAL A 30 2.78 29.08 19.22
N ASP A 31 3.01 30.29 19.72
CA ASP A 31 3.11 30.52 21.15
C ASP A 31 1.72 30.84 21.73
N LYS A 32 1.15 29.83 22.39
CA LYS A 32 -0.18 29.88 23.01
C LYS A 32 -0.29 30.92 24.13
N ARG A 33 0.82 31.40 24.69
CA ARG A 33 0.81 32.40 25.78
C ARG A 33 0.26 33.76 25.33
N PHE A 34 0.40 34.09 24.05
CA PHE A 34 -0.03 35.38 23.51
C PHE A 34 -1.46 35.38 22.97
N GLY A 35 -2.07 34.20 22.80
CA GLY A 35 -3.40 34.07 22.21
C GLY A 35 -3.45 34.51 20.75
N THR A 36 -4.64 34.91 20.31
CA THR A 36 -4.93 35.38 18.96
C THR A 36 -5.02 36.90 18.91
N PHE A 37 -4.77 37.46 17.74
CA PHE A 37 -4.81 38.88 17.47
C PHE A 37 -5.93 39.20 16.47
N PRO A 38 -6.62 40.33 16.64
CA PRO A 38 -7.67 40.78 15.72
C PRO A 38 -7.19 40.95 14.27
N THR A 39 -5.91 41.29 14.06
CA THR A 39 -5.33 41.47 12.73
C THR A 39 -3.89 41.00 12.69
N TRP A 40 -3.43 40.59 11.50
CA TRP A 40 -2.03 40.24 11.27
C TRP A 40 -1.08 41.39 11.62
N THR A 41 -1.47 42.64 11.32
CA THR A 41 -0.67 43.83 11.63
C THR A 41 -0.42 43.97 13.13
N GLN A 42 -1.42 43.71 13.97
CA GLN A 42 -1.26 43.75 15.42
C GLN A 42 -0.35 42.63 15.94
N ALA A 43 -0.48 41.41 15.40
CA ALA A 43 0.43 40.32 15.71
C ALA A 43 1.88 40.66 15.30
N ASN A 44 2.06 41.28 14.13
CA ASN A 44 3.38 41.61 13.60
C ASN A 44 4.04 42.74 14.40
N GLU A 45 3.27 43.74 14.80
CA GLU A 45 3.74 44.81 15.68
C GLU A 45 4.14 44.27 17.06
N ARG A 46 3.38 43.30 17.59
CA ARG A 46 3.73 42.63 18.85
C ARG A 46 5.01 41.81 18.70
N ALA A 47 5.16 41.06 17.61
CA ALA A 47 6.37 40.30 17.31
C ALA A 47 7.60 41.20 17.20
N ARG A 48 7.47 42.35 16.52
CA ARG A 48 8.52 43.36 16.41
C ARG A 48 9.01 43.82 17.79
N ARG A 49 8.09 44.21 18.68
CA ARG A 49 8.44 44.67 20.05
C ARG A 49 9.11 43.58 20.88
N LEU A 50 8.70 42.32 20.71
CA LEU A 50 9.32 41.19 21.40
C LEU A 50 10.75 40.95 20.87
N ASN A 51 10.96 41.07 19.57
CA ASN A 51 12.30 40.95 18.96
C ASN A 51 13.23 42.09 19.39
N GLU A 52 12.71 43.32 19.49
CA GLU A 52 13.45 44.46 20.06
C GLU A 52 13.86 44.19 21.52
N GLY A 53 12.96 43.58 22.32
CA GLY A 53 13.26 43.15 23.69
C GLY A 53 14.32 42.04 23.78
N LEU A 54 14.51 41.26 22.71
CA LEU A 54 15.59 40.28 22.56
C LEU A 54 16.89 40.89 22.00
N GLY A 55 16.90 42.20 21.69
CA GLY A 55 18.05 42.89 21.10
C GLY A 55 18.26 42.57 19.61
N LEU A 56 17.24 42.05 18.92
CA LEU A 56 17.31 41.72 17.49
C LEU A 56 16.89 42.90 16.64
N THR A 57 17.63 43.14 15.55
CA THR A 57 17.17 44.04 14.50
C THR A 57 16.05 43.36 13.68
N GLN A 58 15.24 44.16 12.98
CA GLN A 58 14.22 43.63 12.08
C GLN A 58 14.83 42.70 11.01
N SER A 59 16.00 43.03 10.47
CA SER A 59 16.69 42.20 9.49
C SER A 59 17.16 40.86 10.06
N GLN A 60 17.66 40.84 11.29
CA GLN A 60 18.08 39.61 11.97
C GLN A 60 16.88 38.71 12.27
N ALA A 61 15.80 39.27 12.82
CA ALA A 61 14.59 38.51 13.09
C ALA A 61 14.00 37.92 11.79
N GLN A 62 13.99 38.70 10.71
CA GLN A 62 13.52 38.23 9.41
C GLN A 62 14.42 37.12 8.85
N ALA A 63 15.74 37.23 8.97
CA ALA A 63 16.66 36.18 8.54
C ALA A 63 16.42 34.85 9.27
N ILE A 64 16.28 34.87 10.60
CA ILE A 64 15.99 33.68 11.41
C ILE A 64 14.66 33.04 10.97
N VAL A 65 13.60 33.86 10.83
CA VAL A 65 12.28 33.37 10.43
C VAL A 65 12.32 32.76 9.03
N THR A 66 13.02 33.39 8.09
CA THR A 66 13.17 32.87 6.72
C THR A 66 13.95 31.55 6.70
N GLU A 67 15.04 31.45 7.45
CA GLU A 67 15.85 30.23 7.54
C GLU A 67 15.04 29.07 8.12
N VAL A 68 14.31 29.31 9.21
CA VAL A 68 13.44 28.31 9.85
C VAL A 68 12.30 27.86 8.92
N ARG A 69 11.72 28.79 8.16
CA ARG A 69 10.69 28.46 7.15
C ARG A 69 11.27 27.63 6.00
N LEU A 70 12.45 27.98 5.52
CA LEU A 70 13.13 27.24 4.45
C LEU A 70 13.48 25.83 4.92
N ALA A 71 14.00 25.68 6.14
CA ALA A 71 14.29 24.37 6.73
C ALA A 71 13.03 23.50 6.84
N ALA A 72 11.89 24.09 7.21
CA ALA A 72 10.61 23.36 7.22
C ALA A 72 10.18 22.90 5.82
N HIS A 73 10.32 23.77 4.82
CA HIS A 73 9.94 23.45 3.44
C HIS A 73 10.79 22.32 2.88
N ASN A 74 12.11 22.40 3.06
CA ASN A 74 13.03 21.35 2.64
C ASN A 74 12.70 20.01 3.31
N LEU A 75 12.35 20.01 4.61
CA LEU A 75 11.97 18.79 5.32
C LEU A 75 10.66 18.19 4.79
N ILE A 76 9.68 19.02 4.44
CA ILE A 76 8.44 18.58 3.81
C ILE A 76 8.74 17.94 2.45
N ASP A 77 9.55 18.61 1.61
CA ASP A 77 9.92 18.11 0.29
C ASP A 77 10.68 16.77 0.39
N GLU A 78 11.57 16.62 1.35
CA GLU A 78 12.27 15.35 1.64
C GLU A 78 11.30 14.25 2.06
N CYS A 79 10.34 14.55 2.93
CA CYS A 79 9.32 13.60 3.37
C CYS A 79 8.44 13.15 2.20
N ASP A 80 7.99 14.09 1.36
CA ASP A 80 7.19 13.78 0.18
C ASP A 80 7.97 12.91 -0.82
N SER A 81 9.25 13.19 -1.02
CA SER A 81 10.15 12.35 -1.83
C SER A 81 10.25 10.92 -1.28
N ILE A 82 10.44 10.76 0.03
CA ILE A 82 10.50 9.44 0.68
C ILE A 82 9.17 8.69 0.54
N LEU A 83 8.05 9.38 0.75
CA LEU A 83 6.71 8.79 0.59
C LEU A 83 6.46 8.36 -0.85
N GLN A 84 6.92 9.15 -1.83
CA GLN A 84 6.83 8.77 -3.24
C GLN A 84 7.65 7.51 -3.53
N MET A 85 8.92 7.45 -3.10
CA MET A 85 9.76 6.26 -3.28
C MET A 85 9.14 5.01 -2.64
N ALA A 86 8.57 5.14 -1.43
CA ALA A 86 7.89 4.03 -0.76
C ALA A 86 6.68 3.52 -1.55
N ARG A 87 5.89 4.42 -2.14
CA ARG A 87 4.76 4.05 -3.01
C ARG A 87 5.22 3.32 -4.27
N GLU A 88 6.25 3.82 -4.93
CA GLU A 88 6.80 3.20 -6.14
C GLU A 88 7.37 1.80 -5.86
N LEU A 89 8.10 1.63 -4.74
CA LEU A 89 8.58 0.32 -4.30
C LEU A 89 7.43 -0.64 -4.01
N GLY A 90 6.38 -0.18 -3.32
CA GLY A 90 5.19 -0.97 -3.06
C GLY A 90 4.49 -1.42 -4.34
N GLN A 91 4.37 -0.55 -5.34
CA GLN A 91 3.79 -0.89 -6.64
C GLN A 91 4.64 -1.92 -7.40
N ARG A 92 5.96 -1.74 -7.45
CA ARG A 92 6.88 -2.69 -8.08
C ARG A 92 6.81 -4.07 -7.43
N GLN A 93 6.75 -4.13 -6.10
CA GLN A 93 6.60 -5.39 -5.38
C GLN A 93 5.29 -6.10 -5.74
N ARG A 94 4.16 -5.39 -5.73
CA ARG A 94 2.84 -5.95 -6.11
C ARG A 94 2.85 -6.47 -7.55
N GLN A 95 3.52 -5.76 -8.46
CA GLN A 95 3.66 -6.19 -9.85
C GLN A 95 4.47 -7.49 -9.96
N LEU A 96 5.59 -7.61 -9.25
CA LEU A 96 6.39 -8.84 -9.20
C LEU A 96 5.62 -10.01 -8.60
N GLU A 97 4.85 -9.76 -7.54
CA GLU A 97 3.97 -10.77 -6.92
C GLU A 97 2.92 -11.27 -7.91
N LEU A 98 2.27 -10.36 -8.65
CA LEU A 98 1.33 -10.71 -9.72
C LEU A 98 2.00 -11.59 -10.79
N THR A 99 3.15 -11.15 -11.33
CA THR A 99 3.87 -11.91 -12.36
C THR A 99 4.25 -13.32 -11.87
N CYS A 100 4.68 -13.43 -10.61
CA CYS A 100 5.01 -14.73 -10.02
C CYS A 100 3.78 -15.64 -9.92
N LEU A 101 2.63 -15.12 -9.47
CA LEU A 101 1.39 -15.88 -9.36
C LEU A 101 0.88 -16.34 -10.74
N LEU A 102 0.93 -15.47 -11.75
CA LEU A 102 0.55 -15.82 -13.12
C LEU A 102 1.44 -16.95 -13.67
N ALA A 103 2.76 -16.83 -13.53
CA ALA A 103 3.71 -17.87 -13.95
C ALA A 103 3.49 -19.20 -13.21
N GLN A 104 3.18 -19.15 -11.91
CA GLN A 104 2.85 -20.35 -11.14
C GLN A 104 1.58 -21.03 -11.67
N MET A 105 0.54 -20.26 -12.02
CA MET A 105 -0.68 -20.81 -12.61
C MET A 105 -0.45 -21.44 -13.99
N GLU A 106 0.36 -20.80 -14.85
CA GLU A 106 0.75 -21.38 -16.15
C GLU A 106 1.51 -22.70 -15.98
N LEU A 107 2.39 -22.78 -14.98
CA LEU A 107 3.07 -24.02 -14.62
C LEU A 107 2.06 -25.08 -14.15
N GLY A 108 1.06 -24.70 -13.35
CA GLY A 108 -0.04 -25.57 -12.94
C GLY A 108 -0.83 -26.15 -14.13
N VAL A 109 -1.20 -25.31 -15.09
CA VAL A 109 -1.87 -25.74 -16.33
C VAL A 109 -0.97 -26.71 -17.12
N THR A 110 0.33 -26.42 -17.17
CA THR A 110 1.32 -27.30 -17.82
C THR A 110 1.44 -28.64 -17.10
N PHE A 111 1.34 -28.68 -15.77
CA PHE A 111 1.26 -29.93 -15.01
C PHE A 111 0.01 -30.74 -15.35
N CYS A 112 -1.16 -30.10 -15.46
CA CYS A 112 -2.40 -30.77 -15.89
C CYS A 112 -2.23 -31.38 -17.29
N ARG A 113 -1.73 -30.60 -18.26
CA ARG A 113 -1.49 -31.10 -19.63
C ARG A 113 -0.52 -32.29 -19.68
N ASN A 114 0.57 -32.23 -18.91
CA ASN A 114 1.53 -33.33 -18.82
C ASN A 114 0.98 -34.55 -18.07
N ALA A 115 0.02 -34.37 -17.17
CA ALA A 115 -0.67 -35.47 -16.53
C ALA A 115 -1.57 -36.22 -17.53
N CYS A 116 -2.12 -35.55 -18.54
CA CYS A 116 -2.95 -36.17 -19.58
C CYS A 116 -2.18 -37.20 -20.44
N THR A 117 -0.87 -37.05 -20.58
CA THR A 117 -0.02 -37.95 -21.38
C THR A 117 0.63 -39.07 -20.56
N ARG A 118 0.32 -39.18 -19.27
CA ARG A 118 0.95 -40.13 -18.33
C ARG A 118 -0.05 -41.07 -17.68
N HIS A 119 0.40 -42.30 -17.42
CA HIS A 119 -0.39 -43.36 -16.77
C HIS A 119 0.25 -43.89 -15.47
N ASP A 120 1.22 -43.17 -14.90
CA ASP A 120 1.99 -43.59 -13.73
C ASP A 120 1.75 -42.70 -12.49
N VAL A 121 2.36 -43.06 -11.36
CA VAL A 121 2.28 -42.32 -10.07
C VAL A 121 2.71 -40.84 -10.21
N ARG A 122 3.49 -40.50 -11.24
CA ARG A 122 3.91 -39.11 -11.48
C ARG A 122 2.74 -38.23 -11.94
N LYS A 123 1.71 -38.82 -12.57
CA LYS A 123 0.45 -38.14 -12.91
C LYS A 123 -0.24 -37.55 -11.67
N GLU A 124 -0.49 -38.38 -10.66
CA GLU A 124 -1.14 -37.96 -9.42
C GLU A 124 -0.35 -36.88 -8.68
N ARG A 125 0.99 -36.93 -8.76
CA ARG A 125 1.85 -35.88 -8.22
C ARG A 125 1.65 -34.55 -8.95
N LEU A 126 1.64 -34.56 -10.28
CA LEU A 126 1.43 -33.36 -11.11
C LEU A 126 0.06 -32.71 -10.85
N LEU A 127 -1.00 -33.52 -10.74
CA LEU A 127 -2.34 -33.02 -10.42
C LEU A 127 -2.42 -32.43 -9.00
N ARG A 128 -1.73 -33.05 -8.04
CA ARG A 128 -1.62 -32.51 -6.67
C ARG A 128 -0.88 -31.18 -6.65
N ASP A 129 0.22 -31.06 -7.40
CA ASP A 129 1.00 -29.83 -7.50
C ASP A 129 0.19 -28.71 -8.16
N ALA A 130 -0.59 -29.02 -9.21
CA ALA A 130 -1.53 -28.08 -9.83
C ALA A 130 -2.62 -27.59 -8.85
N ARG A 131 -3.23 -28.49 -8.07
CA ARG A 131 -4.20 -28.12 -7.01
C ARG A 131 -3.56 -27.26 -5.92
N LYS A 132 -2.31 -27.55 -5.56
CA LYS A 132 -1.55 -26.75 -4.58
C LYS A 132 -1.28 -25.34 -5.10
N THR A 133 -0.94 -25.20 -6.38
CA THR A 133 -0.81 -23.90 -7.05
C THR A 133 -2.12 -23.13 -6.98
N LEU A 134 -3.25 -23.73 -7.36
CA LEU A 134 -4.57 -23.08 -7.30
C LEU A 134 -4.89 -22.57 -5.89
N SER A 135 -4.71 -23.40 -4.87
CA SER A 135 -4.95 -23.02 -3.47
C SER A 135 -4.04 -21.87 -3.00
N ARG A 136 -2.77 -21.86 -3.43
CA ARG A 136 -1.83 -20.78 -3.12
C ARG A 136 -2.24 -19.47 -3.76
N THR A 137 -2.65 -19.49 -5.03
CA THR A 137 -3.10 -18.28 -5.72
C THR A 137 -4.36 -17.70 -5.09
N LEU A 138 -5.36 -18.54 -4.77
CA LEU A 138 -6.58 -18.09 -4.07
C LEU A 138 -6.26 -17.45 -2.71
N SER A 139 -5.34 -18.07 -1.95
CA SER A 139 -4.89 -17.52 -0.66
C SER A 139 -4.14 -16.20 -0.83
N ALA A 140 -3.35 -16.05 -1.89
CA ALA A 140 -2.62 -14.82 -2.20
C ALA A 140 -3.58 -13.70 -2.60
N MET A 141 -4.62 -13.97 -3.39
CA MET A 141 -5.65 -12.99 -3.74
C MET A 141 -6.36 -12.38 -2.53
N HIS A 142 -6.53 -13.16 -1.45
CA HIS A 142 -7.10 -12.64 -0.20
C HIS A 142 -6.11 -11.85 0.66
N LYS A 143 -4.79 -12.07 0.46
CA LYS A 143 -3.74 -11.48 1.29
C LYS A 143 -3.20 -10.17 0.72
N PHE A 144 -3.20 -10.01 -0.59
CA PHE A 144 -2.57 -8.88 -1.27
C PHE A 144 -3.61 -7.95 -1.90
N GLU A 145 -3.37 -6.64 -1.79
CA GLU A 145 -4.17 -5.62 -2.45
C GLU A 145 -3.72 -5.43 -3.90
N PHE A 146 -4.31 -6.19 -4.81
CA PHE A 146 -4.14 -6.02 -6.24
C PHE A 146 -5.10 -4.97 -6.80
N GLY A 147 -4.68 -4.27 -7.85
CA GLY A 147 -5.57 -3.39 -8.61
C GLY A 147 -6.59 -4.19 -9.44
N LEU A 148 -7.66 -3.53 -9.90
CA LEU A 148 -8.77 -4.19 -10.63
C LEU A 148 -8.29 -5.01 -11.84
N GLY A 149 -7.42 -4.46 -12.69
CA GLY A 149 -6.89 -5.20 -13.85
C GLY A 149 -6.07 -6.43 -13.47
N ALA A 150 -5.30 -6.37 -12.38
CA ALA A 150 -4.54 -7.50 -11.87
C ALA A 150 -5.46 -8.60 -11.30
N LEU A 151 -6.59 -8.22 -10.69
CA LEU A 151 -7.60 -9.17 -10.22
C LEU A 151 -8.28 -9.90 -11.37
N ASP A 152 -8.58 -9.20 -12.48
CA ASP A 152 -9.15 -9.81 -13.68
C ASP A 152 -8.19 -10.83 -14.31
N GLU A 153 -6.90 -10.50 -14.40
CA GLU A 153 -5.87 -11.43 -14.89
C GLU A 153 -5.74 -12.67 -14.00
N LEU A 154 -5.73 -12.47 -12.67
CA LEU A 154 -5.67 -13.57 -11.71
C LEU A 154 -6.90 -14.47 -11.80
N ARG A 155 -8.09 -13.88 -11.93
CA ARG A 155 -9.35 -14.60 -12.11
C ARG A 155 -9.33 -15.44 -13.39
N ALA A 156 -8.94 -14.86 -14.52
CA ALA A 156 -8.81 -15.59 -15.77
C ALA A 156 -7.74 -16.70 -15.70
N GLY A 157 -6.67 -16.53 -14.92
CA GLY A 157 -5.69 -17.57 -14.64
C GLY A 157 -6.26 -18.72 -13.81
N ILE A 158 -7.03 -18.40 -12.77
CA ILE A 158 -7.72 -19.38 -11.91
C ILE A 158 -8.73 -20.18 -12.71
N ASP A 159 -9.58 -19.53 -13.49
CA ASP A 159 -10.62 -20.19 -14.30
C ASP A 159 -9.98 -21.18 -15.29
N ARG A 160 -8.86 -20.80 -15.93
CA ARG A 160 -8.10 -21.69 -16.82
C ARG A 160 -7.48 -22.88 -16.09
N LEU A 161 -6.92 -22.68 -14.90
CA LEU A 161 -6.33 -23.75 -14.10
C LEU A 161 -7.41 -24.70 -13.55
N GLN A 162 -8.55 -24.16 -13.13
CA GLN A 162 -9.71 -24.94 -12.69
C GLN A 162 -10.26 -25.79 -13.83
N ALA A 163 -10.50 -25.20 -15.01
CA ALA A 163 -10.95 -25.95 -16.18
C ALA A 163 -9.99 -27.10 -16.53
N ALA A 164 -8.68 -26.86 -16.51
CA ALA A 164 -7.68 -27.90 -16.77
C ALA A 164 -7.62 -29.00 -15.70
N LEU A 165 -8.07 -28.73 -14.47
CA LEU A 165 -8.22 -29.72 -13.41
C LEU A 165 -9.55 -30.48 -13.50
N ASP A 166 -10.62 -29.80 -13.91
CA ASP A 166 -11.97 -30.36 -14.06
C ASP A 166 -12.09 -31.30 -15.26
N ASP A 167 -11.33 -31.06 -16.34
CA ASP A 167 -11.15 -32.01 -17.45
C ASP A 167 -10.64 -33.39 -16.97
N TRP A 168 -10.10 -33.46 -15.75
CA TRP A 168 -9.64 -34.69 -15.13
C TRP A 168 -10.57 -35.21 -14.01
N ALA A 169 -11.61 -34.48 -13.63
CA ALA A 169 -12.57 -34.98 -12.64
C ALA A 169 -13.08 -36.35 -13.13
N PRO A 170 -12.80 -37.45 -12.40
CA PRO A 170 -13.17 -38.78 -12.85
C PRO A 170 -14.66 -38.78 -13.14
N GLU A 171 -15.03 -39.21 -14.35
CA GLU A 171 -16.42 -39.34 -14.79
C GLU A 171 -17.29 -39.80 -13.62
N LYS A 172 -18.33 -39.02 -13.32
CA LYS A 172 -19.45 -39.49 -12.52
C LYS A 172 -19.82 -40.87 -13.06
N SER A 173 -19.61 -41.88 -12.22
CA SER A 173 -19.95 -43.28 -12.42
C SER A 173 -21.13 -43.47 -13.37
N ASN A 174 -20.84 -44.03 -14.54
CA ASN A 174 -21.82 -44.62 -15.45
C ASN A 174 -22.68 -45.62 -14.65
N PRO A 175 -24.01 -45.48 -14.53
CA PRO A 175 -24.82 -46.48 -13.84
C PRO A 175 -24.77 -47.78 -14.65
N ALA A 176 -24.35 -48.86 -13.98
CA ALA A 176 -24.19 -50.19 -14.58
C ALA A 176 -25.48 -50.65 -15.30
N PRO A 177 -25.36 -51.41 -16.40
CA PRO A 177 -26.52 -51.91 -17.14
C PRO A 177 -27.27 -52.93 -16.26
N THR A 178 -28.55 -52.65 -16.00
CA THR A 178 -29.47 -53.57 -15.34
C THR A 178 -29.70 -54.79 -16.22
N ALA A 179 -29.06 -55.91 -15.88
CA ALA A 179 -29.42 -57.23 -16.39
C ALA A 179 -30.64 -57.79 -15.62
N PRO A 180 -31.54 -58.54 -16.27
CA PRO A 180 -32.84 -58.91 -15.73
C PRO A 180 -32.74 -60.04 -14.70
N ARG A 181 -33.39 -59.86 -13.54
CA ARG A 181 -33.61 -60.94 -12.57
C ARG A 181 -34.82 -61.77 -12.99
N SER A 182 -34.58 -62.86 -13.68
CA SER A 182 -35.41 -64.07 -13.57
C SER A 182 -35.00 -64.80 -12.29
N PHE A 183 -35.94 -65.13 -11.41
CA PHE A 183 -35.92 -66.29 -10.47
C PHE A 183 -37.21 -66.27 -9.62
N PHE A 184 -38.20 -67.10 -10.00
CA PHE A 184 -39.05 -67.85 -9.06
C PHE A 184 -38.19 -68.98 -8.45
N PRO A 185 -38.51 -69.64 -7.30
CA PRO A 185 -39.87 -70.05 -6.88
C PRO A 185 -40.18 -70.18 -5.36
N ASN A 186 -41.43 -70.64 -5.10
CA ASN A 186 -42.02 -71.37 -3.95
C ASN A 186 -42.45 -70.59 -2.69
N ASN A 187 -43.77 -70.40 -2.53
CA ASN A 187 -44.67 -71.38 -1.88
C ASN A 187 -46.11 -71.21 -2.38
#